data_AF-A0A2J6WPJ1-F1
#
_entry.id   AF-A0A2J6WPJ1-F1
#
_cell.length_a   1.000
_cell.length_b   1.000
_cell.length_c   1.000
_cell.angle_alpha   90.00
_cell.angle_beta   90.00
_cell.angle_gamma   90.00
#
_symmetry.space_group_name_H-M   'P 1'
#
loop_
_entity.id
_entity.type
_entity.pdbx_description
1 polymer ?
#
loop_
_entity_poly.entity_id
_entity_poly.type
_entity_poly.pdbx_seq_one_letter_code
_entity_poly.pdbx_strand_id
1 'polypeptide(L)'
;MIGGPIRIDGIAPNAQLAPEKSQGKNPERTEEVLTKDQVTVSEAAKNIARLMVEVSNIPDIRADKVDELKNVINSGTYEVKGSEIAGKMIKEALIDKLV
;
A
#
# COMPACT_ATOMS: atom_id res chain seq x y z
N MET A 1 -3.96 8.50 -26.76
CA MET A 1 -2.77 7.64 -26.65
C MET A 1 -2.13 7.91 -25.30
N ILE A 2 -2.18 6.90 -24.43
CA ILE A 2 -1.83 6.98 -23.01
C ILE A 2 -0.33 6.71 -22.86
N GLY A 3 0.28 7.37 -21.88
CA GLY A 3 1.71 7.57 -21.69
C GLY A 3 2.62 6.36 -21.87
N GLY A 4 3.77 6.63 -22.49
CA GLY A 4 4.91 5.71 -22.55
C GLY A 4 5.53 5.46 -21.17
N PRO A 5 6.40 4.44 -21.05
CA PRO A 5 6.80 3.87 -19.77
C PRO A 5 7.67 4.82 -18.95
N ILE A 6 7.30 4.95 -17.67
CA ILE A 6 8.08 5.66 -16.65
C ILE A 6 9.40 4.91 -16.44
N ARG A 7 10.52 5.53 -16.79
CA ARG A 7 11.85 5.04 -16.43
C ARG A 7 12.20 5.57 -15.04
N ILE A 8 12.45 4.64 -14.12
CA ILE A 8 12.88 4.93 -12.76
C ILE A 8 14.39 4.69 -12.73
N ASP A 9 15.18 5.69 -13.10
CA ASP A 9 16.64 5.64 -12.96
C ASP A 9 17.03 6.37 -11.69
N GLY A 10 17.38 5.62 -10.65
CA GLY A 10 17.69 6.21 -9.35
C GLY A 10 18.14 5.24 -8.27
N ILE A 11 18.93 4.23 -8.61
CA ILE A 11 19.73 3.46 -7.65
C ILE A 11 20.94 2.85 -8.35
N ALA A 12 22.10 3.48 -8.20
CA ALA A 12 23.39 2.82 -8.39
C ALA A 12 24.31 3.25 -7.22
N PRO A 13 24.79 2.30 -6.40
CA PRO A 13 25.70 2.62 -5.30
C PRO A 13 27.12 2.91 -5.80
N ASN A 14 27.70 3.95 -5.21
CA ASN A 14 29.11 4.34 -5.32
C ASN A 14 30.07 3.19 -4.99
N ALA A 15 31.04 2.94 -5.88
CA ALA A 15 32.39 2.52 -5.50
C ALA A 15 33.34 2.67 -6.71
N GLN A 16 34.23 3.67 -6.69
CA GLN A 16 35.70 3.49 -6.81
C GLN A 16 36.41 4.81 -7.18
N LEU A 17 37.53 5.02 -6.49
CA LEU A 17 38.40 6.18 -6.46
C LEU A 17 39.58 5.95 -7.42
N ALA A 18 39.90 6.92 -8.29
CA ALA A 18 41.26 7.38 -8.62
C ALA A 18 41.20 8.54 -9.65
N PRO A 19 42.11 9.54 -9.61
CA PRO A 19 41.97 10.77 -10.38
C PRO A 19 42.90 10.81 -11.61
N GLU A 20 42.42 11.32 -12.75
CA GLU A 20 43.29 11.87 -13.80
C GLU A 20 42.84 13.26 -14.23
N LYS A 21 43.83 14.15 -14.29
CA LYS A 21 43.75 15.58 -14.62
C LYS A 21 43.54 15.76 -16.13
N SER A 22 42.76 16.76 -16.52
CA SER A 22 43.16 17.69 -17.59
C SER A 22 42.20 18.87 -17.69
N GLN A 23 42.80 20.05 -17.86
CA GLN A 23 42.17 21.37 -17.93
C GLN A 23 41.38 21.54 -19.22
N GLY A 24 40.27 22.29 -19.18
CA GLY A 24 39.59 22.72 -20.39
C GLY A 24 38.33 23.53 -20.16
N LYS A 25 38.50 24.86 -20.04
CA LYS A 25 37.61 25.91 -20.54
C LYS A 25 36.15 25.88 -20.05
N ASN A 26 35.83 26.80 -19.15
CA ASN A 26 34.46 27.20 -18.79
C ASN A 26 33.75 27.86 -19.98
N PRO A 27 32.69 27.30 -20.57
CA PRO A 27 31.60 28.11 -21.06
C PRO A 27 30.64 28.33 -19.90
N GLU A 28 30.37 29.59 -19.56
CA GLU A 28 29.20 29.96 -18.78
C GLU A 28 27.99 29.29 -19.40
N ARG A 29 27.56 28.19 -18.78
CA ARG A 29 26.28 27.57 -19.06
C ARG A 29 25.28 28.54 -18.44
N THR A 30 24.78 29.44 -19.26
CA THR A 30 23.49 30.08 -19.01
C THR A 30 22.51 28.93 -18.80
N GLU A 31 22.26 28.58 -17.54
CA GLU A 31 21.18 27.71 -17.16
C GLU A 31 19.92 28.49 -17.55
N GLU A 32 19.44 28.24 -18.77
CA GLU A 32 18.05 28.45 -19.10
C GLU A 32 17.28 27.68 -18.05
N VAL A 33 16.80 28.40 -17.03
CA VAL A 33 15.88 27.88 -16.03
C VAL A 33 14.60 27.60 -16.79
N LEU A 34 14.55 26.43 -17.42
CA LEU A 34 13.31 25.79 -17.82
C LEU A 34 12.55 25.58 -16.53
N THR A 35 11.63 26.50 -16.24
CA THR A 35 10.64 26.37 -15.17
C THR A 35 9.82 25.15 -15.50
N LYS A 36 10.27 24.00 -14.99
CA LYS A 36 9.60 22.73 -15.13
C LYS A 36 8.46 22.73 -14.12
N ASP A 37 7.24 22.54 -14.59
CA ASP A 37 6.09 22.37 -13.70
C ASP A 37 6.38 21.28 -12.68
N GLN A 38 6.33 21.65 -11.40
CA GLN A 38 6.53 20.74 -10.29
C GLN A 38 5.18 20.40 -9.68
N VAL A 39 4.81 19.12 -9.73
CA VAL A 39 3.66 18.59 -9.01
C VAL A 39 4.13 17.90 -7.73
N THR A 40 3.43 18.15 -6.62
CA THR A 40 3.70 17.50 -5.33
C THR A 40 2.50 16.67 -4.90
N VAL A 41 2.76 15.49 -4.35
CA VAL A 41 1.71 14.62 -3.79
C VAL A 41 1.36 15.14 -2.40
N SER A 42 0.06 15.32 -2.13
CA SER A 42 -0.42 15.76 -0.82
C SER A 42 -0.07 14.73 0.27
N GLU A 43 0.10 15.21 1.50
CA GLU A 43 0.37 14.34 2.65
C GLU A 43 -0.76 13.31 2.88
N ALA A 44 -2.01 13.71 2.66
CA ALA A 44 -3.15 12.79 2.74
C ALA A 44 -3.04 11.63 1.75
N ALA A 45 -2.65 11.89 0.51
CA ALA A 45 -2.48 10.85 -0.51
C ALA A 45 -1.32 9.90 -0.15
N LYS A 46 -0.22 10.41 0.41
CA LYS A 46 0.88 9.57 0.92
C LYS A 46 0.42 8.66 2.06
N ASN A 47 -0.41 9.18 2.96
CA ASN A 47 -0.95 8.41 4.08
C ASN A 47 -1.89 7.29 3.61
N ILE A 48 -2.78 7.58 2.66
CA ILE A 48 -3.66 6.56 2.05
C ILE A 48 -2.84 5.47 1.38
N ALA A 49 -1.81 5.83 0.60
CA ALA A 49 -0.95 4.86 -0.07
C ALA A 49 -0.23 3.94 0.95
N ARG A 50 0.25 4.50 2.06
CA ARG A 50 0.85 3.71 3.15
C ARG A 50 -0.16 2.74 3.78
N LEU A 51 -1.35 3.22 4.11
CA LEU A 51 -2.40 2.40 4.72
C LEU A 51 -2.89 1.30 3.77
N MET A 52 -2.97 1.56 2.46
CA MET A 52 -3.31 0.55 1.47
C MET A 52 -2.31 -0.61 1.47
N VAL A 53 -1.00 -0.30 1.52
CA VAL A 53 0.05 -1.33 1.61
C VAL A 53 -0.10 -2.15 2.89
N GLU A 54 -0.36 -1.48 4.02
CA GLU A 54 -0.55 -2.16 5.30
C GLU A 54 -1.77 -3.08 5.30
N VAL A 55 -2.90 -2.62 4.74
CA VAL A 55 -4.11 -3.43 4.57
C VAL A 55 -3.86 -4.62 3.64
N SER A 56 -3.10 -4.45 2.56
CA SER A 56 -2.75 -5.55 1.64
C SER A 56 -1.87 -6.63 2.28
N ASN A 57 -1.17 -6.32 3.36
CA ASN A 57 -0.38 -7.30 4.10
C ASN A 57 -1.21 -8.11 5.12
N ILE A 58 -2.47 -7.71 5.35
CA ILE A 58 -3.38 -8.46 6.23
C ILE A 58 -3.80 -9.74 5.51
N PRO A 59 -3.67 -10.92 6.14
CA PRO A 59 -4.08 -12.17 5.51
C PRO A 59 -5.60 -12.21 5.32
N ASP A 60 -6.03 -12.72 4.18
CA ASP A 60 -7.46 -12.95 3.87
C ASP A 60 -8.13 -13.85 4.92
N ILE A 61 -7.37 -14.80 5.47
CA ILE A 61 -7.83 -15.77 6.46
C ILE A 61 -7.11 -15.53 7.78
N ARG A 62 -7.89 -15.27 8.83
CA ARG A 62 -7.39 -15.23 10.22
C ARG A 62 -7.26 -16.65 10.77
N ALA A 63 -6.19 -17.34 10.41
CA ALA A 63 -5.95 -18.75 10.76
C ALA A 63 -6.13 -19.01 12.27
N ASP A 64 -5.53 -18.18 13.12
CA ASP A 64 -5.61 -18.32 14.58
C ASP A 64 -7.07 -18.39 15.09
N LYS A 65 -7.94 -17.52 14.58
CA LYS A 65 -9.35 -17.49 14.96
C LYS A 65 -10.12 -18.71 14.45
N VAL A 66 -9.77 -19.19 13.26
CA VAL A 66 -10.37 -20.39 12.70
C VAL A 66 -10.00 -21.60 13.56
N ASP A 67 -8.75 -21.72 13.96
CA ASP A 67 -8.27 -22.84 14.75
C ASP A 67 -8.80 -22.81 16.20
N GLU A 68 -8.88 -21.63 16.81
CA GLU A 68 -9.58 -21.45 18.09
C GLU A 68 -11.03 -21.94 18.02
N LEU A 69 -11.78 -21.53 16.99
CA LEU A 69 -13.17 -21.94 16.78
C LEU A 69 -13.31 -23.45 16.56
N LYS A 70 -12.43 -24.05 15.75
CA LYS A 70 -12.42 -25.51 15.57
C LYS A 70 -12.22 -26.23 16.91
N ASN A 71 -11.31 -25.74 17.76
CA ASN A 71 -11.03 -26.37 19.04
C ASN A 71 -12.22 -26.32 20.00
N VAL A 72 -12.90 -25.17 20.13
CA VAL A 72 -14.09 -25.06 20.99
C VAL A 72 -15.28 -25.87 20.45
N ILE A 73 -15.40 -26.01 19.13
CA ILE A 73 -16.40 -26.88 18.50
C ILE A 73 -16.10 -28.35 18.80
N ASN A 74 -14.85 -28.78 18.60
CA ASN A 74 -14.42 -30.17 18.82
C ASN A 74 -14.50 -30.59 20.30
N SER A 75 -14.26 -29.66 21.22
CA SER A 75 -14.41 -29.88 22.66
C SER A 75 -15.86 -29.80 23.15
N GLY A 76 -16.80 -29.45 22.27
CA GLY A 76 -18.22 -29.34 22.60
C GLY A 76 -18.59 -28.14 23.48
N THR A 77 -17.67 -27.20 23.68
CA THR A 77 -17.89 -25.99 24.50
C THR A 77 -18.30 -24.79 23.67
N TYR A 78 -18.57 -24.98 22.37
CA TYR A 78 -19.09 -23.93 21.51
C TYR A 78 -20.58 -23.71 21.79
N GLU A 79 -20.91 -22.57 22.39
CA GLU A 79 -22.28 -22.18 22.71
C GLU A 79 -22.66 -20.90 21.96
N VAL A 80 -23.83 -20.90 21.30
CA VAL A 80 -24.36 -19.75 20.59
C VAL A 80 -25.79 -19.51 21.04
N LYS A 81 -26.13 -18.26 21.36
CA LYS A 81 -27.50 -17.91 21.74
C LYS A 81 -28.37 -17.77 20.49
N GLY A 82 -29.57 -18.37 20.51
CA GLY A 82 -30.51 -18.28 19.38
C GLY A 82 -30.86 -16.84 19.00
N SER A 83 -30.88 -15.92 19.97
CA SER A 83 -31.09 -14.48 19.73
C SER A 83 -29.97 -13.84 18.91
N GLU A 84 -28.73 -14.27 19.07
CA GLU A 84 -27.59 -13.75 18.28
C GLU A 84 -27.69 -14.21 16.82
N ILE A 85 -28.14 -15.45 16.60
CA ILE A 85 -28.38 -16.00 15.26
C ILE A 85 -29.50 -15.21 14.57
N ALA A 86 -30.65 -15.07 15.23
CA ALA A 86 -31.80 -14.32 14.70
C ALA A 86 -31.43 -12.86 14.41
N GLY A 87 -30.67 -12.21 15.29
CA GLY A 87 -30.17 -10.86 15.07
C GLY A 87 -29.30 -10.74 13.83
N LYS A 88 -28.41 -11.71 13.56
CA LYS A 88 -27.61 -11.73 12.33
C LYS A 88 -28.44 -11.95 11.08
N MET A 89 -29.43 -12.85 11.12
CA MET A 89 -30.33 -13.11 9.99
C MET A 89 -31.12 -11.84 9.60
N ILE A 90 -31.70 -11.15 10.58
CA ILE A 90 -32.45 -9.90 10.34
C ILE A 90 -31.52 -8.82 9.80
N LYS A 91 -30.34 -8.65 10.40
CA LYS A 91 -29.35 -7.67 9.93
C LYS A 91 -28.98 -7.91 8.46
N GLU A 92 -28.71 -9.15 8.07
CA GLU A 92 -28.34 -9.49 6.70
C GLU A 92 -29.49 -9.20 5.72
N ALA A 93 -30.72 -9.60 6.07
CA ALA A 93 -31.90 -9.32 5.26
C ALA A 93 -32.17 -7.82 5.06
N LEU A 94 -31.84 -6.99 6.06
CA LEU A 94 -31.95 -5.53 5.96
C LEU A 94 -30.86 -4.94 5.08
N ILE A 95 -29.62 -5.44 5.15
CA ILE A 95 -28.51 -4.98 4.30
C ILE A 95 -28.80 -5.30 2.84
N ASP A 96 -29.25 -6.52 2.55
CA ASP A 96 -29.60 -6.96 1.19
C ASP A 96 -30.71 -6.10 0.55
N LYS A 97 -31.67 -5.61 1.35
CA LYS A 97 -32.72 -4.71 0.88
C LYS A 97 -32.25 -3.28 0.59
N LEU A 98 -31.11 -2.85 1.15
CA LEU A 98 -30.60 -1.47 1.06
C LEU A 98 -29.59 -1.26 -0.07
N VAL A 99 -29.08 -2.35 -0.66
CA VAL A 99 -28.16 -2.35 -1.80
C VAL A 99 -28.94 -2.66 -3.08
#